data_AF-T0LKT4-F1
#
_entry.id   AF-T0LKT4-F1
#
_cell.length_a   1.000
_cell.length_b   1.000
_cell.length_c   1.000
_cell.angle_alpha   90.00
_cell.angle_beta   90.00
_cell.angle_gamma   90.00
#
_symmetry.space_group_name_H-M   'P 1'
#
loop_
_entity.id
_entity.type
_entity.pdbx_description
1 polymer ?
#
loop_
_entity_poly.entity_id
_entity_poly.type
_entity_poly.pdbx_seq_one_letter_code
_entity_poly.pdbx_strand_id
1 'polypeptide(L)'
;MEFVYISPIVTPDVPINICLGIRHKLGRSAQEIVLTYAGDGQRCSRQRGRGSGCRGCCKGVTKSSGAEAGRRTECDKFPFKSTVEGGDGAWIRCVTGWENQLQGYYLNSWYRNNNIKPDDQFIVRVLNLDCSTVQPADLQSCQNGGANTLHTRAESLGSGSETAVRRTLDNKTDVVIAPFGDLDGMGYEAKARMSTGRLTEARVIDSDGDEISAMGEDNLNSLYSDDGLSIKWAFEDYVGGVGFIGETQSTSVNLTWDLRADASASSSDSESVASRLSFSLVAQMHIAVWLSLVMLIFFAY
;
A
#
# COMPACT_ATOMS: atom_id res chain seq x y z
N MET A 1 6.89 -13.32 15.66
CA MET A 1 6.66 -11.89 15.98
C MET A 1 5.19 -11.57 15.84
N GLU A 2 4.71 -10.45 16.36
CA GLU A 2 3.29 -10.06 16.26
C GLU A 2 3.13 -8.84 15.35
N PHE A 3 2.25 -8.97 14.34
CA PHE A 3 1.69 -7.86 13.61
C PHE A 3 0.34 -7.52 14.22
N VAL A 4 0.27 -6.39 14.91
CA VAL A 4 -0.91 -5.98 15.66
C VAL A 4 -1.60 -4.85 14.91
N TYR A 5 -2.83 -5.10 14.48
CA TYR A 5 -3.68 -4.05 13.93
C TYR A 5 -4.54 -3.48 15.06
N ILE A 6 -4.33 -2.20 15.40
CA ILE A 6 -5.15 -1.52 16.39
C ILE A 6 -6.38 -0.97 15.66
N SER A 7 -7.57 -1.52 15.94
CA SER A 7 -8.80 -1.03 15.32
C SER A 7 -9.02 0.44 15.72
N PRO A 8 -9.11 1.38 14.76
CA PRO A 8 -9.53 2.73 15.09
C PRO A 8 -10.98 2.70 15.58
N ILE A 9 -11.32 3.64 16.48
CA ILE A 9 -12.70 3.80 16.99
C ILE A 9 -13.63 4.25 15.85
N VAL A 10 -13.10 4.98 14.87
CA VAL A 10 -13.85 5.55 13.76
C VAL A 10 -13.49 4.77 12.50
N THR A 11 -14.50 4.10 11.93
CA THR A 11 -14.50 3.37 10.66
C THR A 11 -13.41 2.29 10.52
N PRO A 12 -13.57 1.10 11.12
CA PRO A 12 -12.55 0.05 11.09
C PRO A 12 -12.72 -0.93 9.91
N ASP A 13 -12.77 -0.48 8.65
CA ASP A 13 -13.13 -1.39 7.55
C ASP A 13 -12.08 -2.50 7.36
N VAL A 14 -10.80 -2.11 7.35
CA VAL A 14 -9.68 -3.06 7.27
C VAL A 14 -9.66 -4.03 8.49
N PRO A 15 -9.71 -3.57 9.76
CA PRO A 15 -9.83 -4.47 10.90
C PRO A 15 -11.01 -5.44 10.82
N ILE A 16 -12.18 -4.97 10.36
CA ILE A 16 -13.35 -5.83 10.14
C ILE A 16 -13.01 -6.91 9.09
N ASN A 17 -12.38 -6.54 7.97
CA ASN A 17 -12.02 -7.50 6.93
C ASN A 17 -11.01 -8.55 7.42
N ILE A 18 -10.00 -8.13 8.19
CA ILE A 18 -9.03 -9.02 8.85
C ILE A 18 -9.78 -10.02 9.75
N CYS A 19 -10.66 -9.53 10.63
CA CYS A 19 -11.44 -10.40 11.52
C CYS A 19 -12.33 -11.40 10.76
N LEU A 20 -12.99 -10.96 9.69
CA LEU A 20 -13.80 -11.83 8.84
C LEU A 20 -12.93 -12.89 8.16
N GLY A 21 -11.75 -12.53 7.67
CA GLY A 21 -10.81 -13.45 7.04
C GLY A 21 -10.23 -14.48 8.02
N ILE A 22 -9.86 -14.06 9.25
CA ILE A 22 -9.45 -14.96 10.34
C ILE A 22 -10.54 -16.01 10.60
N ARG A 23 -11.80 -15.56 10.75
CA ARG A 23 -12.92 -16.46 11.00
C ARG A 23 -13.27 -17.35 9.82
N HIS A 24 -13.09 -16.86 8.61
CA HIS A 24 -13.26 -17.65 7.40
C HIS A 24 -12.27 -18.83 7.35
N LYS A 25 -11.02 -18.62 7.76
CA LYS A 25 -9.97 -19.65 7.74
C LYS A 25 -10.00 -20.59 8.94
N LEU A 26 -10.24 -20.07 10.15
CA LEU A 26 -10.04 -20.81 11.40
C LEU A 26 -11.33 -21.08 12.20
N GLY A 27 -12.47 -20.55 11.76
CA GLY A 27 -13.76 -20.71 12.43
C GLY A 27 -14.17 -19.51 13.28
N ARG A 28 -15.44 -19.52 13.73
CA ARG A 28 -16.13 -18.31 14.24
C ARG A 28 -15.52 -17.67 15.49
N SER A 29 -14.81 -18.43 16.32
CA SER A 29 -14.23 -17.96 17.59
C SER A 29 -12.77 -17.50 17.46
N ALA A 30 -12.15 -17.64 16.30
CA ALA A 30 -10.77 -17.25 16.09
C ALA A 30 -10.60 -15.73 16.14
N GLN A 31 -9.55 -15.27 16.84
CA GLN A 31 -9.20 -13.85 17.04
C GLN A 31 -7.83 -13.50 16.46
N GLU A 32 -7.07 -14.52 16.07
CA GLU A 32 -5.73 -14.39 15.54
C GLU A 32 -5.43 -15.52 14.55
N ILE A 33 -4.43 -15.32 13.71
CA ILE A 33 -3.93 -16.31 12.76
C ILE A 33 -2.40 -16.19 12.66
N VAL A 34 -1.72 -17.33 12.50
CA VAL A 34 -0.30 -17.35 12.13
C VAL A 34 -0.21 -17.30 10.61
N LEU A 35 0.54 -16.33 10.09
CA LEU A 35 0.86 -16.20 8.67
C LEU A 35 2.35 -16.39 8.45
N THR A 36 2.69 -16.82 7.25
CA THR A 36 4.07 -17.05 6.81
C THR A 36 4.40 -16.03 5.71
N TYR A 37 5.40 -15.18 5.91
CA TYR A 37 5.78 -14.19 4.91
C TYR A 37 6.36 -14.85 3.65
N ALA A 38 5.84 -14.50 2.48
CA ALA A 38 6.23 -15.11 1.21
C ALA A 38 7.42 -14.41 0.51
N GLY A 39 7.86 -13.25 1.02
CA GLY A 39 8.92 -12.43 0.42
C GLY A 39 8.44 -11.45 -0.65
N ASP A 40 9.37 -10.71 -1.24
CA ASP A 40 9.09 -9.69 -2.29
C ASP A 40 9.56 -10.13 -3.71
N GLY A 41 10.03 -11.37 -3.85
CA GLY A 41 10.62 -11.87 -5.10
C GLY A 41 9.61 -12.45 -6.11
N GLN A 42 10.12 -12.94 -7.23
CA GLN A 42 9.33 -13.58 -8.31
C GLN A 42 8.50 -14.78 -7.83
N ARG A 43 8.93 -15.47 -6.75
CA ARG A 43 8.18 -16.52 -6.07
C ARG A 43 6.86 -15.97 -5.49
N CYS A 44 6.94 -14.79 -4.88
CA CYS A 44 5.78 -14.08 -4.39
C CYS A 44 4.92 -13.56 -5.53
N SER A 45 5.49 -12.89 -6.54
CA SER A 45 4.75 -12.46 -7.74
C SER A 45 3.96 -13.60 -8.42
N ARG A 46 4.52 -14.82 -8.51
CA ARG A 46 3.83 -16.00 -9.05
C ARG A 46 2.70 -16.53 -8.16
N GLN A 47 2.82 -16.44 -6.84
CA GLN A 47 1.75 -16.75 -5.89
C GLN A 47 0.68 -15.65 -5.86
N ARG A 48 1.08 -14.38 -5.99
CA ARG A 48 0.27 -13.16 -5.99
C ARG A 48 -0.54 -12.96 -7.28
N GLY A 49 -0.03 -13.40 -8.42
CA GLY A 49 -0.55 -13.08 -9.76
C GLY A 49 -1.67 -13.99 -10.29
N ARG A 50 -2.11 -15.04 -9.58
CA ARG A 50 -3.04 -16.04 -10.14
C ARG A 50 -4.48 -16.07 -9.60
N GLY A 51 -4.78 -15.41 -8.49
CA GLY A 51 -6.16 -15.36 -8.01
C GLY A 51 -6.41 -14.16 -7.15
N SER A 52 -6.25 -12.98 -7.75
CA SER A 52 -6.45 -11.76 -6.99
C SER A 52 -7.89 -11.68 -6.49
N GLY A 53 -8.89 -12.24 -7.18
CA GLY A 53 -10.32 -12.12 -6.84
C GLY A 53 -10.83 -10.67 -6.72
N CYS A 54 -9.93 -9.69 -6.85
CA CYS A 54 -10.15 -8.27 -6.69
C CYS A 54 -10.40 -7.58 -8.02
N ARG A 55 -10.00 -8.18 -9.15
CA ARG A 55 -10.21 -7.59 -10.46
C ARG A 55 -11.70 -7.28 -10.67
N GLY A 56 -12.05 -6.00 -10.69
CA GLY A 56 -13.42 -5.50 -10.83
C GLY A 56 -14.29 -5.58 -9.57
N CYS A 57 -13.75 -6.04 -8.44
CA CYS A 57 -14.48 -6.33 -7.22
C CYS A 57 -15.08 -5.08 -6.56
N CYS A 58 -14.26 -4.03 -6.45
CA CYS A 58 -14.57 -2.78 -5.76
C CYS A 58 -14.47 -1.56 -6.68
N LYS A 59 -14.34 -1.80 -7.99
CA LYS A 59 -14.19 -0.75 -9.00
C LYS A 59 -15.45 0.10 -9.09
N GLY A 60 -15.32 1.41 -8.92
CA GLY A 60 -16.43 2.36 -8.94
C GLY A 60 -17.35 2.27 -7.73
N VAL A 61 -16.95 1.51 -6.71
CA VAL A 61 -17.70 1.38 -5.46
C VAL A 61 -17.30 2.49 -4.50
N THR A 62 -18.31 3.08 -3.86
CA THR A 62 -18.12 4.02 -2.77
C THR A 62 -18.76 3.48 -1.51
N LYS A 63 -18.19 3.79 -0.36
CA LYS A 63 -18.74 3.42 0.94
C LYS A 63 -20.16 3.95 1.10
N SER A 64 -21.09 3.07 1.43
CA SER A 64 -22.52 3.39 1.44
C SER A 64 -22.98 4.20 2.65
N SER A 65 -22.26 4.16 3.76
CA SER A 65 -22.71 4.71 5.04
C SER A 65 -21.57 4.98 6.03
N GLY A 66 -21.87 5.73 7.10
CA GLY A 66 -20.93 6.06 8.18
C GLY A 66 -20.13 7.34 7.90
N ALA A 67 -19.09 7.59 8.72
CA ALA A 67 -18.29 8.82 8.65
C ALA A 67 -17.55 9.02 7.32
N GLU A 68 -17.32 7.93 6.59
CA GLU A 68 -16.59 7.91 5.32
C GLU A 68 -17.55 7.59 4.13
N ALA A 69 -18.85 7.81 4.29
CA ALA A 69 -19.82 7.60 3.21
C ALA A 69 -19.47 8.44 1.96
N GLY A 70 -19.61 7.84 0.78
CA GLY A 70 -19.25 8.45 -0.51
C GLY A 70 -17.75 8.40 -0.84
N ARG A 71 -16.88 7.99 0.10
CA ARG A 71 -15.47 7.76 -0.20
C ARG A 71 -15.29 6.53 -1.07
N ARG A 72 -14.30 6.59 -1.96
CA ARG A 72 -13.89 5.47 -2.81
C ARG A 72 -13.46 4.28 -1.94
N THR A 73 -13.90 3.10 -2.32
CA THR A 73 -13.42 1.85 -1.72
C THR A 73 -12.41 1.17 -2.62
N GLU A 74 -11.56 0.36 -2.02
CA GLU A 74 -10.59 -0.48 -2.69
C GLU A 74 -10.77 -1.92 -2.25
N CYS A 75 -10.26 -2.83 -3.07
CA CYS A 75 -10.32 -4.23 -2.77
C CYS A 75 -9.23 -4.63 -1.76
N ASP A 76 -9.64 -5.09 -0.59
CA ASP A 76 -8.75 -5.60 0.46
C ASP A 76 -8.93 -7.12 0.61
N LYS A 77 -7.83 -7.81 0.96
CA LYS A 77 -7.78 -9.26 1.07
C LYS A 77 -7.12 -9.70 2.35
N PHE A 78 -7.69 -10.73 2.94
CA PHE A 78 -7.08 -11.42 4.07
C PHE A 78 -7.20 -12.94 3.95
N PRO A 79 -6.13 -13.73 4.16
CA PRO A 79 -4.76 -13.31 4.51
C PRO A 79 -4.07 -12.43 3.45
N PHE A 80 -3.07 -11.66 3.89
CA PHE A 80 -2.39 -10.67 3.05
C PHE A 80 -1.75 -11.31 1.82
N LYS A 81 -1.73 -10.60 0.70
CA LYS A 81 -1.12 -11.06 -0.55
C LYS A 81 0.39 -11.30 -0.42
N SER A 82 1.03 -10.70 0.57
CA SER A 82 2.43 -10.90 0.95
C SER A 82 2.71 -12.19 1.75
N THR A 83 1.71 -13.02 2.07
CA THR A 83 1.87 -14.26 2.85
C THR A 83 1.55 -15.52 2.06
N VAL A 84 2.07 -16.66 2.51
CA VAL A 84 1.85 -17.98 1.88
C VAL A 84 0.38 -18.39 1.93
N GLU A 85 -0.34 -18.00 2.98
CA GLU A 85 -1.76 -18.28 3.18
C GLU A 85 -2.69 -17.33 2.41
N GLY A 86 -2.12 -16.26 1.81
CA GLY A 86 -2.82 -15.32 0.95
C GLY A 86 -3.04 -15.85 -0.47
N GLY A 87 -3.62 -15.01 -1.33
CA GLY A 87 -3.94 -15.38 -2.71
C GLY A 87 -5.27 -16.12 -2.86
N ASP A 88 -5.26 -17.27 -3.53
CA ASP A 88 -6.47 -18.04 -3.85
C ASP A 88 -7.24 -18.43 -2.57
N GLY A 89 -8.54 -18.10 -2.55
CA GLY A 89 -9.39 -18.36 -1.39
C GLY A 89 -9.10 -17.44 -0.19
N ALA A 90 -8.40 -16.33 -0.39
CA ALA A 90 -8.44 -15.20 0.55
C ALA A 90 -9.86 -14.64 0.64
N TRP A 91 -10.21 -14.13 1.82
CA TRP A 91 -11.45 -13.40 2.04
C TRP A 91 -11.30 -11.98 1.48
N ILE A 92 -12.26 -11.55 0.66
CA ILE A 92 -12.19 -10.30 -0.10
C ILE A 92 -13.38 -9.41 0.23
N ARG A 93 -13.13 -8.14 0.53
CA ARG A 93 -14.17 -7.11 0.74
C ARG A 93 -13.70 -5.75 0.23
N CYS A 94 -14.67 -4.87 0.02
CA CYS A 94 -14.39 -3.48 -0.29
C CYS A 94 -14.26 -2.69 1.01
N VAL A 95 -13.12 -2.06 1.20
CA VAL A 95 -12.78 -1.22 2.37
C VAL A 95 -12.48 0.20 1.88
N THR A 96 -12.54 1.19 2.77
CA THR A 96 -12.22 2.57 2.37
C THR A 96 -10.77 2.68 1.89
N GLY A 97 -10.54 3.30 0.72
CA GLY A 97 -9.23 3.28 0.07
C GLY A 97 -8.09 3.82 0.94
N TRP A 98 -8.31 4.92 1.68
CA TRP A 98 -7.25 5.45 2.55
C TRP A 98 -6.84 4.47 3.66
N GLU A 99 -7.76 3.67 4.18
CA GLU A 99 -7.43 2.65 5.19
C GLU A 99 -6.60 1.52 4.60
N ASN A 100 -6.95 1.11 3.38
CA ASN A 100 -6.24 0.07 2.65
C ASN A 100 -4.77 0.48 2.40
N GLN A 101 -4.57 1.71 1.92
CA GLN A 101 -3.25 2.27 1.70
C GLN A 101 -2.46 2.44 3.01
N LEU A 102 -3.13 2.83 4.10
CA LEU A 102 -2.50 2.94 5.41
C LEU A 102 -2.06 1.57 5.95
N GLN A 103 -2.87 0.52 5.76
CA GLN A 103 -2.53 -0.85 6.11
C GLN A 103 -1.30 -1.31 5.33
N GLY A 104 -1.31 -1.20 4.00
CA GLY A 104 -0.19 -1.58 3.15
C GLY A 104 1.10 -0.86 3.55
N TYR A 105 1.03 0.47 3.68
CA TYR A 105 2.16 1.29 4.12
C TYR A 105 2.75 0.79 5.46
N TYR A 106 1.90 0.57 6.45
CA TYR A 106 2.33 0.11 7.77
C TYR A 106 2.88 -1.33 7.73
N LEU A 107 2.23 -2.23 7.01
CA LEU A 107 2.62 -3.64 6.89
C LEU A 107 4.02 -3.77 6.28
N ASN A 108 4.29 -3.04 5.19
CA ASN A 108 5.61 -3.02 4.57
C ASN A 108 6.69 -2.44 5.49
N SER A 109 6.38 -1.33 6.20
CA SER A 109 7.29 -0.76 7.21
C SER A 109 7.55 -1.75 8.35
N TRP A 110 6.53 -2.47 8.80
CA TRP A 110 6.65 -3.49 9.84
C TRP A 110 7.55 -4.65 9.41
N TYR A 111 7.41 -5.18 8.19
CA TYR A 111 8.30 -6.21 7.67
C TYR A 111 9.76 -5.77 7.70
N ARG A 112 10.05 -4.56 7.19
CA ARG A 112 11.39 -3.99 7.15
C ARG A 112 11.97 -3.76 8.55
N ASN A 113 11.23 -3.07 9.41
CA ASN A 113 11.68 -2.70 10.75
C ASN A 113 11.94 -3.91 11.64
N ASN A 114 11.23 -5.02 11.41
CA ASN A 114 11.43 -6.26 12.15
C ASN A 114 12.35 -7.26 11.44
N ASN A 115 12.93 -6.90 10.28
CA ASN A 115 13.78 -7.77 9.47
C ASN A 115 13.13 -9.13 9.14
N ILE A 116 11.82 -9.12 8.85
CA ILE A 116 11.07 -10.31 8.46
C ILE A 116 11.62 -10.86 7.14
N LYS A 117 11.96 -12.14 7.12
CA LYS A 117 12.51 -12.84 5.96
C LYS A 117 11.48 -13.81 5.38
N PRO A 118 11.59 -14.18 4.09
CA PRO A 118 10.75 -15.23 3.53
C PRO A 118 10.76 -16.48 4.41
N ASP A 119 9.59 -17.10 4.53
CA ASP A 119 9.30 -18.25 5.39
C ASP A 119 9.26 -17.96 6.91
N ASP A 120 9.54 -16.72 7.37
CA ASP A 120 9.29 -16.33 8.75
C ASP A 120 7.78 -16.29 9.06
N GLN A 121 7.44 -16.71 10.28
CA GLN A 121 6.07 -16.71 10.77
C GLN A 121 5.78 -15.56 11.72
N PHE A 122 4.58 -15.01 11.61
CA PHE A 122 4.09 -13.97 12.50
C PHE A 122 2.60 -14.13 12.80
N ILE A 123 2.20 -13.66 13.97
CA ILE A 123 0.80 -13.68 14.41
C ILE A 123 0.16 -12.37 13.96
N VAL A 124 -1.00 -12.46 13.32
CA VAL A 124 -1.88 -11.32 13.06
C VAL A 124 -3.06 -11.38 14.02
N ARG A 125 -3.30 -10.27 14.73
CA ARG A 125 -4.50 -10.08 15.55
C ARG A 125 -4.99 -8.65 15.50
N VAL A 126 -6.28 -8.46 15.70
CA VAL A 126 -6.90 -7.14 15.81
C VAL A 126 -7.14 -6.82 17.28
N LEU A 127 -6.63 -5.69 17.75
CA LEU A 127 -6.94 -5.18 19.10
C LEU A 127 -8.15 -4.24 19.05
N ASN A 128 -8.87 -4.19 20.17
CA ASN A 128 -10.08 -3.37 20.36
C ASN A 128 -11.25 -3.72 19.43
N LEU A 129 -11.24 -4.92 18.84
CA LEU A 129 -12.35 -5.46 18.06
C LEU A 129 -12.46 -6.96 18.34
N ASP A 130 -13.62 -7.43 18.79
CA ASP A 130 -13.89 -8.86 18.93
C ASP A 130 -14.34 -9.41 17.57
N CYS A 131 -13.49 -10.23 16.95
CA CYS A 131 -13.78 -10.81 15.64
C CYS A 131 -15.08 -11.64 15.63
N SER A 132 -15.53 -12.17 16.76
CA SER A 132 -16.78 -12.94 16.85
C SER A 132 -18.03 -12.08 16.59
N THR A 133 -17.93 -10.76 16.80
CA THR A 133 -19.03 -9.82 16.69
C THR A 133 -19.24 -9.28 15.27
N VAL A 134 -18.17 -9.17 14.47
CA VAL A 134 -18.27 -8.62 13.11
C VAL A 134 -19.07 -9.54 12.19
N GLN A 135 -19.76 -8.97 11.21
CA GLN A 135 -20.59 -9.69 10.25
C GLN A 135 -20.14 -9.40 8.82
N PRO A 136 -20.28 -10.36 7.89
CA PRO A 136 -19.97 -10.14 6.48
C PRO A 136 -20.71 -8.95 5.83
N ALA A 137 -21.84 -8.53 6.40
CA ALA A 137 -22.66 -7.41 5.97
C ALA A 137 -22.15 -6.05 6.45
N ASP A 138 -21.19 -6.02 7.39
CA ASP A 138 -20.59 -4.77 7.89
C ASP A 138 -19.70 -4.11 6.83
N LEU A 139 -19.27 -4.89 5.82
CA LEU A 139 -18.51 -4.43 4.67
C LEU A 139 -19.25 -4.73 3.38
N GLN A 140 -19.03 -3.87 2.39
CA GLN A 140 -19.57 -4.10 1.07
C GLN A 140 -18.91 -5.33 0.43
N SER A 141 -19.76 -6.23 -0.07
CA SER A 141 -19.31 -7.44 -0.76
C SER A 141 -18.72 -7.12 -2.13
N CYS A 142 -17.83 -7.98 -2.56
CA CYS A 142 -17.32 -8.02 -3.92
C CYS A 142 -18.45 -8.18 -4.94
N GLN A 143 -18.54 -7.32 -5.94
CA GLN A 143 -19.49 -7.48 -7.05
C GLN A 143 -18.91 -8.40 -8.14
N ASN A 144 -18.78 -9.70 -7.85
CA ASN A 144 -18.37 -10.66 -8.86
C ASN A 144 -19.57 -11.06 -9.75
N GLY A 145 -19.83 -10.27 -10.80
CA GLY A 145 -20.62 -10.66 -11.98
C GLY A 145 -22.15 -10.67 -11.82
N GLY A 146 -22.82 -9.59 -12.28
CA GLY A 146 -24.29 -9.53 -12.28
C GLY A 146 -24.97 -8.49 -13.16
N ALA A 147 -24.28 -7.81 -14.07
CA ALA A 147 -24.89 -6.99 -15.13
C ALA A 147 -23.88 -6.93 -16.28
N ASN A 148 -24.11 -7.40 -17.51
CA ASN A 148 -25.06 -6.92 -18.51
C ASN A 148 -25.31 -5.40 -18.56
N THR A 149 -24.62 -4.60 -17.75
CA THR A 149 -24.33 -3.21 -18.04
C THR A 149 -22.98 -3.20 -18.74
N LEU A 150 -23.03 -2.90 -20.04
CA LEU A 150 -21.89 -2.60 -20.89
C LEU A 150 -20.63 -2.18 -20.10
N HIS A 151 -19.51 -2.83 -20.43
CA HIS A 151 -18.11 -2.56 -20.09
C HIS A 151 -17.63 -1.11 -20.36
N THR A 152 -18.49 -0.10 -20.33
CA THR A 152 -18.23 1.26 -20.81
C THR A 152 -18.06 2.31 -19.73
N ARG A 153 -18.17 2.00 -18.44
CA ARG A 153 -17.60 2.87 -17.42
C ARG A 153 -16.28 2.28 -16.97
N ALA A 154 -15.22 2.59 -17.75
CA ALA A 154 -13.95 2.86 -17.11
C ALA A 154 -14.26 3.67 -15.86
N GLU A 155 -13.79 3.22 -14.69
CA GLU A 155 -13.84 4.06 -13.50
C GLU A 155 -13.32 5.41 -13.96
N SER A 156 -14.09 6.49 -13.79
CA SER A 156 -13.58 7.78 -14.22
C SER A 156 -12.38 8.04 -13.33
N LEU A 157 -11.19 7.82 -13.91
CA LEU A 157 -9.96 8.39 -13.41
C LEU A 157 -10.29 9.86 -13.17
N GLY A 158 -10.09 10.27 -11.94
CA GLY A 158 -10.79 11.40 -11.38
C GLY A 158 -9.85 12.30 -10.64
N SER A 159 -10.39 13.43 -10.23
CA SER A 159 -9.74 14.35 -9.33
C SER A 159 -10.30 14.21 -7.92
N GLY A 160 -9.48 14.48 -6.93
CA GLY A 160 -9.89 14.51 -5.53
C GLY A 160 -9.13 15.55 -4.73
N SER A 161 -9.53 15.68 -3.47
CA SER A 161 -8.85 16.51 -2.49
C SER A 161 -8.83 15.82 -1.14
N GLU A 162 -7.69 15.87 -0.46
CA GLU A 162 -7.47 15.29 0.85
C GLU A 162 -7.03 16.36 1.84
N THR A 163 -7.81 16.48 2.90
CA THR A 163 -7.59 17.43 3.99
C THR A 163 -7.37 16.74 5.33
N ALA A 164 -7.47 15.41 5.36
CA ALA A 164 -7.33 14.63 6.56
C ALA A 164 -5.87 14.21 6.76
N VAL A 165 -5.34 14.52 7.94
CA VAL A 165 -4.08 13.95 8.44
C VAL A 165 -4.44 12.71 9.26
N ARG A 166 -3.77 11.60 8.97
CA ARG A 166 -3.99 10.31 9.62
C ARG A 166 -2.72 9.89 10.34
N ARG A 167 -2.87 9.22 11.48
CA ARG A 167 -1.75 8.65 12.22
C ARG A 167 -1.50 7.21 11.77
N THR A 168 -0.25 6.81 11.60
CA THR A 168 0.12 5.40 11.37
C THR A 168 -0.27 4.50 12.53
N LEU A 169 -0.41 3.19 12.27
CA LEU A 169 -0.91 2.22 13.24
C LEU A 169 0.05 2.00 14.43
N ASP A 170 1.35 2.28 14.28
CA ASP A 170 2.31 2.33 15.38
C ASP A 170 2.34 3.67 16.13
N ASN A 171 1.46 4.61 15.77
CA ASN A 171 1.37 5.93 16.36
C ASN A 171 2.70 6.71 16.28
N LYS A 172 3.48 6.56 15.21
CA LYS A 172 4.77 7.26 15.03
C LYS A 172 4.75 8.36 13.99
N THR A 173 4.01 8.18 12.90
CA THR A 173 4.08 9.06 11.74
C THR A 173 2.70 9.59 11.39
N ASP A 174 2.62 10.87 11.04
CA ASP A 174 1.42 11.46 10.47
C ASP A 174 1.52 11.44 8.93
N VAL A 175 0.44 11.08 8.28
CA VAL A 175 0.38 10.89 6.82
C VAL A 175 -0.86 11.55 6.22
N VAL A 176 -0.73 12.02 4.98
CA VAL A 176 -1.86 12.31 4.08
C VAL A 176 -1.93 11.20 3.04
N ILE A 177 -3.14 10.75 2.71
CA ILE A 177 -3.36 9.64 1.80
C ILE A 177 -4.41 10.04 0.77
N ALA A 178 -4.04 9.96 -0.50
CA ALA A 178 -4.93 10.11 -1.64
C ALA A 178 -5.10 8.75 -2.34
N PRO A 179 -6.23 8.05 -2.12
CA PRO A 179 -6.49 6.76 -2.75
C PRO A 179 -6.92 6.95 -4.20
N PHE A 180 -6.19 6.30 -5.11
CA PHE A 180 -6.47 6.30 -6.55
C PHE A 180 -7.40 5.16 -6.95
N GLY A 181 -7.57 4.14 -6.11
CA GLY A 181 -8.47 3.02 -6.36
C GLY A 181 -7.80 1.81 -7.00
N ASP A 182 -8.64 0.87 -7.44
CA ASP A 182 -8.23 -0.33 -8.16
C ASP A 182 -7.88 0.00 -9.63
N LEU A 183 -6.66 -0.31 -10.09
CA LEU A 183 -6.16 0.07 -11.41
C LEU A 183 -5.93 -1.14 -12.33
N ASP A 184 -6.16 -0.95 -13.63
CA ASP A 184 -5.92 -1.98 -14.66
C ASP A 184 -4.43 -1.97 -15.10
N GLY A 185 -4.00 -3.01 -15.82
CA GLY A 185 -2.65 -3.11 -16.38
C GLY A 185 -2.42 -2.14 -17.53
N MET A 186 -2.09 -0.89 -17.23
CA MET A 186 -1.76 0.16 -18.19
C MET A 186 -0.93 1.29 -17.54
N GLY A 187 -0.60 2.31 -18.33
CA GLY A 187 0.08 3.52 -17.87
C GLY A 187 -0.85 4.56 -17.25
N TYR A 188 -0.34 5.29 -16.26
CA TYR A 188 -1.05 6.31 -15.50
C TYR A 188 -0.18 7.53 -15.24
N GLU A 189 -0.81 8.69 -15.14
CA GLU A 189 -0.24 9.93 -14.64
C GLU A 189 -1.13 10.50 -13.53
N ALA A 190 -0.56 10.76 -12.36
CA ALA A 190 -1.19 11.58 -11.33
C ALA A 190 -0.51 12.94 -11.24
N LYS A 191 -1.32 13.98 -11.32
CA LYS A 191 -0.90 15.36 -11.07
C LYS A 191 -1.40 15.79 -9.71
N ALA A 192 -0.49 16.01 -8.77
CA ALA A 192 -0.78 16.37 -7.38
C ALA A 192 -0.33 17.80 -7.06
N ARG A 193 -1.05 18.50 -6.19
CA ARG A 193 -0.69 19.84 -5.71
C ARG A 193 -1.08 20.03 -4.26
N MET A 194 -0.16 20.56 -3.46
CA MET A 194 -0.38 20.88 -2.05
C MET A 194 -0.55 22.40 -1.87
N SER A 195 -1.75 22.84 -1.48
CA SER A 195 -2.01 24.27 -1.20
C SER A 195 -1.79 24.64 0.26
N THR A 196 -1.79 23.67 1.17
CA THR A 196 -1.58 23.87 2.61
C THR A 196 -0.90 22.64 3.20
N GLY A 197 0.02 22.84 4.14
CA GLY A 197 0.82 21.78 4.76
C GLY A 197 2.12 21.50 4.01
N ARG A 198 2.95 20.61 4.58
CA ARG A 198 4.22 20.15 4.00
C ARG A 198 4.43 18.67 4.22
N LEU A 199 4.93 18.01 3.19
CA LEU A 199 5.39 16.63 3.22
C LEU A 199 6.90 16.57 3.39
N THR A 200 7.36 15.57 4.13
CA THR A 200 8.79 15.23 4.29
C THR A 200 9.22 14.11 3.35
N GLU A 201 8.30 13.21 3.01
CA GLU A 201 8.49 12.13 2.06
C GLU A 201 7.16 11.86 1.36
N ALA A 202 7.18 11.43 0.10
CA ALA A 202 5.98 10.88 -0.53
C ALA A 202 6.31 9.73 -1.47
N ARG A 203 5.30 8.88 -1.68
CA ARG A 203 5.39 7.70 -2.54
C ARG A 203 4.02 7.33 -3.09
N VAL A 204 4.03 6.67 -4.24
CA VAL A 204 2.89 5.90 -4.74
C VAL A 204 3.13 4.45 -4.32
N ILE A 205 2.14 3.86 -3.66
CA ILE A 205 2.17 2.47 -3.20
C ILE A 205 0.91 1.74 -3.66
N ASP A 206 0.96 0.41 -3.66
CA ASP A 206 -0.24 -0.42 -3.75
C ASP A 206 -0.79 -0.80 -2.35
N SER A 207 -1.90 -1.55 -2.33
CA SER A 207 -2.56 -1.99 -1.10
C SER A 207 -1.70 -2.95 -0.26
N ASP A 208 -0.70 -3.60 -0.86
CA ASP A 208 0.23 -4.47 -0.14
C ASP A 208 1.39 -3.66 0.48
N GLY A 209 1.48 -2.36 0.15
CA GLY A 209 2.56 -1.47 0.55
C GLY A 209 3.78 -1.56 -0.35
N ASP A 210 3.67 -2.20 -1.51
CA ASP A 210 4.75 -2.25 -2.49
C ASP A 210 4.92 -0.86 -3.10
N GLU A 211 6.15 -0.35 -3.11
CA GLU A 211 6.46 0.96 -3.67
C GLU A 211 6.44 0.91 -5.21
N ILE A 212 5.62 1.77 -5.80
CA ILE A 212 5.52 1.97 -7.25
C ILE A 212 6.44 3.12 -7.69
N SER A 213 6.46 4.21 -6.90
CA SER A 213 7.31 5.37 -7.16
C SER A 213 7.60 6.13 -5.87
N ALA A 214 8.87 6.41 -5.58
CA ALA A 214 9.26 7.31 -4.50
C ALA A 214 9.57 8.73 -5.00
N MET A 215 9.29 9.72 -4.16
CA MET A 215 9.59 11.13 -4.41
C MET A 215 10.57 11.63 -3.34
N GLY A 216 11.79 11.98 -3.78
CA GLY A 216 12.76 12.66 -2.94
C GLY A 216 12.42 14.14 -2.72
N GLU A 217 13.16 14.80 -1.84
CA GLU A 217 12.96 16.22 -1.49
C GLU A 217 12.90 17.14 -2.71
N ASP A 218 13.78 16.93 -3.70
CA ASP A 218 13.82 17.74 -4.93
C ASP A 218 12.51 17.65 -5.72
N ASN A 219 11.88 16.47 -5.76
CA ASN A 219 10.60 16.25 -6.45
C ASN A 219 9.44 16.86 -5.67
N LEU A 220 9.51 16.86 -4.33
CA LEU A 220 8.45 17.41 -3.48
C LEU A 220 8.31 18.92 -3.63
N ASN A 221 9.37 19.66 -3.99
CA ASN A 221 9.28 21.10 -4.22
C ASN A 221 8.24 21.46 -5.29
N SER A 222 8.14 20.65 -6.35
CA SER A 222 7.15 20.83 -7.42
C SER A 222 5.71 20.69 -6.93
N LEU A 223 5.47 19.91 -5.87
CA LEU A 223 4.15 19.71 -5.28
C LEU A 223 3.53 21.03 -4.78
N TYR A 224 4.36 21.99 -4.36
CA TYR A 224 3.93 23.28 -3.83
C TYR A 224 3.87 24.40 -4.88
N SER A 225 4.26 24.09 -6.12
CA SER A 225 4.19 25.04 -7.23
C SER A 225 2.76 25.15 -7.79
N ASP A 226 2.52 26.17 -8.61
CA ASP A 226 1.24 26.29 -9.31
C ASP A 226 0.97 25.14 -10.29
N ASP A 227 2.05 24.62 -10.88
CA ASP A 227 2.02 23.51 -11.82
C ASP A 227 1.85 22.15 -11.14
N GLY A 228 2.18 22.02 -9.84
CA GLY A 228 2.11 20.75 -9.11
C GLY A 228 3.17 19.73 -9.54
N LEU A 229 3.11 18.55 -8.92
CA LEU A 229 3.97 17.41 -9.19
C LEU A 229 3.26 16.43 -10.12
N SER A 230 3.89 16.06 -11.23
CA SER A 230 3.43 14.98 -12.12
C SER A 230 4.21 13.70 -11.83
N ILE A 231 3.47 12.59 -11.68
CA ILE A 231 4.01 11.27 -11.31
C ILE A 231 3.45 10.28 -12.33
N LYS A 232 4.33 9.54 -13.01
CA LYS A 232 3.96 8.57 -14.04
C LYS A 232 4.41 7.17 -13.66
N TRP A 233 3.56 6.19 -13.92
CA TRP A 233 3.87 4.77 -13.71
C TRP A 233 3.06 3.89 -14.66
N ALA A 234 3.41 2.61 -14.76
CA ALA A 234 2.67 1.65 -15.56
C ALA A 234 2.69 0.26 -14.90
N PHE A 235 1.66 -0.53 -15.17
CA PHE A 235 1.58 -1.92 -14.75
C PHE A 235 1.33 -2.85 -15.94
N GLU A 236 1.84 -4.07 -15.85
CA GLU A 236 1.54 -5.12 -16.84
C GLU A 236 0.18 -5.78 -16.60
N ASP A 237 -0.31 -5.76 -15.36
CA ASP A 237 -1.59 -6.36 -14.95
C ASP A 237 -2.29 -5.49 -13.90
N TYR A 238 -3.50 -5.89 -13.53
CA TYR A 238 -4.33 -5.30 -12.51
C TYR A 238 -3.60 -5.18 -11.16
N VAL A 239 -3.72 -4.01 -10.53
CA VAL A 239 -3.24 -3.74 -9.17
C VAL A 239 -4.43 -3.30 -8.32
N GLY A 240 -4.67 -4.03 -7.23
CA GLY A 240 -5.69 -3.65 -6.25
C GLY A 240 -5.19 -2.52 -5.38
N GLY A 241 -6.00 -1.48 -5.21
CA GLY A 241 -5.73 -0.28 -4.42
C GLY A 241 -4.37 0.36 -4.69
N VAL A 242 -4.32 1.44 -5.45
CA VAL A 242 -3.13 2.29 -5.58
C VAL A 242 -3.40 3.61 -4.90
N GLY A 243 -2.39 4.21 -4.26
CA GLY A 243 -2.54 5.51 -3.62
C GLY A 243 -1.25 6.28 -3.49
N PHE A 244 -1.39 7.60 -3.41
CA PHE A 244 -0.33 8.49 -2.97
C PHE A 244 -0.37 8.59 -1.44
N ILE A 245 0.77 8.38 -0.80
CA ILE A 245 0.95 8.60 0.63
C ILE A 245 2.13 9.55 0.87
N GLY A 246 1.89 10.56 1.69
CA GLY A 246 2.88 11.56 2.06
C GLY A 246 3.02 11.67 3.57
N GLU A 247 4.23 11.56 4.09
CA GLU A 247 4.52 11.82 5.50
C GLU A 247 4.52 13.32 5.77
N THR A 248 3.94 13.76 6.88
CA THR A 248 3.79 15.17 7.22
C THR A 248 4.01 15.42 8.70
N GLN A 249 4.42 16.63 9.03
CA GLN A 249 4.38 17.17 10.40
C GLN A 249 3.30 18.26 10.54
N SER A 250 2.57 18.53 9.46
CA SER A 250 1.51 19.54 9.44
C SER A 250 0.25 18.97 10.05
N THR A 251 -0.44 19.75 10.89
CA THR A 251 -1.75 19.38 11.46
C THR A 251 -2.92 19.67 10.53
N SER A 252 -2.68 20.43 9.46
CA SER A 252 -3.63 20.77 8.41
C SER A 252 -2.96 20.62 7.06
N VAL A 253 -3.66 19.96 6.13
CA VAL A 253 -3.21 19.72 4.77
C VAL A 253 -4.32 20.04 3.79
N ASN A 254 -3.96 20.36 2.56
CA ASN A 254 -4.89 20.38 1.44
C ASN A 254 -4.14 19.91 0.19
N LEU A 255 -4.24 18.61 -0.04
CA LEU A 255 -3.68 17.93 -1.19
C LEU A 255 -4.77 17.75 -2.24
N THR A 256 -4.60 18.35 -3.40
CA THR A 256 -5.45 18.07 -4.58
C THR A 256 -4.70 17.14 -5.52
N TRP A 257 -5.44 16.31 -6.24
CA TRP A 257 -4.87 15.38 -7.20
C TRP A 257 -5.81 15.16 -8.36
N ASP A 258 -5.25 14.80 -9.52
CA ASP A 258 -5.96 14.43 -10.74
C ASP A 258 -5.24 13.25 -11.38
N LEU A 259 -5.95 12.12 -11.48
CA LEU A 259 -5.43 10.88 -12.04
C LEU A 259 -5.96 10.69 -13.46
N ARG A 260 -5.07 10.31 -14.38
CA ARG A 260 -5.41 10.04 -15.77
C ARG A 260 -4.69 8.81 -16.28
N ALA A 261 -5.28 8.20 -17.30
CA ALA A 261 -4.62 7.15 -18.07
C ALA A 261 -3.54 7.80 -18.94
N ASP A 262 -2.35 7.23 -18.94
CA ASP A 262 -1.25 7.65 -19.79
C ASP A 262 -0.85 6.50 -20.71
N ALA A 263 -1.39 6.51 -21.94
CA ALA A 263 -1.05 5.50 -22.95
C ALA A 263 0.42 5.57 -23.42
N SER A 264 1.14 6.65 -23.08
CA SER A 264 2.56 6.80 -23.41
C SER A 264 3.51 6.21 -22.37
N ALA A 265 3.02 5.90 -21.17
CA ALA A 265 3.78 5.19 -20.16
C ALA A 265 3.84 3.70 -20.53
N SER A 266 4.86 3.33 -21.32
CA SER A 266 5.22 1.92 -21.52
C SER A 266 5.87 1.37 -20.25
N SER A 267 5.69 0.07 -19.97
CA SER A 267 6.33 -0.66 -18.85
C SER A 267 7.86 -0.78 -18.98
N SER A 268 8.50 0.07 -19.78
CA SER A 268 9.88 -0.11 -20.23
C SER A 268 10.94 0.18 -19.18
N ASP A 269 10.61 0.74 -18.01
CA ASP A 269 11.60 1.06 -16.97
C ASP A 269 11.18 0.53 -15.59
N SER A 270 10.89 -0.77 -15.48
CA SER A 270 11.22 -1.48 -14.24
C SER A 270 12.74 -1.74 -14.24
N GLU A 271 13.54 -0.68 -14.15
CA GLU A 271 14.89 -0.84 -13.62
C GLU A 271 14.71 -1.40 -12.20
N SER A 272 14.94 -2.70 -12.10
CA SER A 272 14.87 -3.45 -10.85
C SER A 272 15.50 -2.64 -9.72
N VAL A 273 14.82 -2.60 -8.58
CA VAL A 273 15.33 -2.15 -7.27
C VAL A 273 16.73 -2.74 -6.95
N ALA A 274 17.15 -3.80 -7.66
CA ALA A 274 18.53 -4.31 -7.65
C ALA A 274 19.61 -3.27 -8.07
N SER A 275 19.31 -2.25 -8.88
CA SER A 275 20.30 -1.23 -9.27
C SER A 275 20.63 -0.26 -8.13
N ARG A 276 19.74 -0.09 -7.14
CA ARG A 276 19.99 0.74 -5.95
C ARG A 276 20.92 0.07 -4.92
N LEU A 277 21.16 -1.23 -5.02
CA LEU A 277 22.18 -1.92 -4.20
C LEU A 277 23.61 -1.76 -4.75
N SER A 278 23.78 -1.22 -5.97
CA SER A 278 25.11 -1.03 -6.58
C SER A 278 25.92 0.12 -5.97
N PHE A 279 25.29 1.04 -5.22
CA PHE A 279 26.00 2.18 -4.62
C PHE A 279 26.77 1.86 -3.31
N SER A 280 26.73 0.62 -2.82
CA SER A 280 27.44 0.23 -1.58
C SER A 280 28.81 -0.44 -1.82
N LEU A 281 29.10 -0.98 -3.00
CA LEU A 281 30.38 -1.65 -3.25
C LEU A 281 31.55 -0.68 -3.46
N VAL A 282 31.31 0.49 -4.07
CA VAL A 282 32.36 1.50 -4.27
C VAL A 282 32.78 2.15 -2.95
N ALA A 283 31.83 2.39 -2.04
CA ALA A 283 32.13 2.90 -0.70
C ALA A 283 32.87 1.86 0.17
N GLN A 284 32.56 0.56 0.03
CA GLN A 284 33.28 -0.50 0.75
C GLN A 284 34.71 -0.74 0.22
N MET A 285 34.97 -0.55 -1.08
CA MET A 285 36.36 -0.61 -1.60
C MET A 285 37.24 0.54 -1.11
N HIS A 286 36.69 1.75 -0.96
CA HIS A 286 37.47 2.87 -0.41
C HIS A 286 37.87 2.66 1.06
N ILE A 287 37.01 2.05 1.88
CA ILE A 287 37.33 1.74 3.29
C ILE A 287 38.39 0.64 3.39
N ALA A 288 38.33 -0.39 2.54
CA ALA A 288 39.31 -1.48 2.54
C ALA A 288 40.71 -1.03 2.09
N VAL A 289 40.80 -0.12 1.11
CA VAL A 289 42.09 0.45 0.66
C VAL A 289 42.70 1.36 1.73
N TRP A 290 41.89 2.17 2.42
CA TRP A 290 42.38 3.02 3.52
C TRP A 290 42.87 2.21 4.72
N LEU A 291 42.15 1.15 5.12
CA LEU A 291 42.59 0.28 6.22
C LEU A 291 43.89 -0.48 5.90
N SER A 292 44.07 -0.87 4.63
CA SER A 292 45.31 -1.53 4.17
C SER A 292 46.51 -0.58 4.18
N LEU A 293 46.30 0.70 3.81
CA LEU A 293 47.35 1.72 3.82
C LEU A 293 47.78 2.11 5.23
N VAL A 294 46.83 2.22 6.17
CA VAL A 294 47.12 2.52 7.59
C VAL A 294 47.85 1.37 8.26
N MET A 295 47.48 0.11 7.98
CA MET A 295 48.21 -1.06 8.47
C MET A 295 49.67 -1.08 7.99
N LEU A 296 49.93 -0.75 6.72
CA LEU A 296 51.30 -0.73 6.19
C LEU A 296 52.19 0.35 6.83
N ILE A 297 51.61 1.48 7.25
CA ILE A 297 52.35 2.54 7.96
C ILE A 297 52.68 2.12 9.39
N PHE A 298 51.81 1.37 10.06
CA PHE A 298 52.05 0.89 11.44
C PHE A 298 53.10 -0.22 11.54
N PHE A 299 53.37 -0.97 10.47
CA PHE A 299 54.43 -1.99 10.47
C PHE A 299 55.79 -1.47 9.96
N ALA A 300 55.87 -0.21 9.53
CA ALA A 300 57.10 0.42 9.04
C ALA A 300 57.80 1.29 10.10
N TYR A 301 57.31 1.31 11.34
CA TYR A 301 57.90 2.01 12.50
C TYR A 301 58.17 1.05 13.65
#